data_AF-A0ABD4KXZ2-F1
#
_entry.id   AF-A0ABD4KXZ2-F1
#
_cell.length_a   1.000
_cell.length_b   1.000
_cell.length_c   1.000
_cell.angle_alpha   90.00
_cell.angle_beta   90.00
_cell.angle_gamma   90.00
#
_symmetry.space_group_name_H-M   'P 1'
#
loop_
_entity.id
_entity.type
_entity.pdbx_description
1 polymer ?
#
loop_
_entity_poly.entity_id
_entity_poly.type
_entity_poly.pdbx_seq_one_letter_code
_entity_poly.pdbx_strand_id
1 'polypeptide(L)'
;YQIGTASKTSTVPSFLTMSKGGHILIVNSNTPEFQHLAVGETETVKITYNITDSHGGTVQQSATLTVTGTNDSPVITGSTTAKTVTEDGASATIDLLSGATDVDGDTLSIAGIETSIDGAAATSGLAAGLTLGADGHTIT
;
A
#
# COMPACT_ATOMS: atom_id res chain seq x y z
N TYR A 1 -13.25 10.98 -23.79
CA TYR A 1 -12.64 12.12 -23.09
C TYR A 1 -12.71 13.36 -23.96
N GLN A 2 -13.89 13.95 -24.16
CA GLN A 2 -13.89 15.25 -24.82
C GLN A 2 -13.40 16.28 -23.81
N ILE A 3 -12.20 16.81 -24.05
CA ILE A 3 -11.77 18.08 -23.48
C ILE A 3 -12.51 19.13 -24.31
N GLY A 4 -13.74 19.49 -23.91
CA GLY A 4 -14.62 20.38 -24.67
C GLY A 4 -16.09 20.26 -24.31
N THR A 5 -16.89 21.24 -24.74
CA THR A 5 -18.26 21.49 -24.28
C THR A 5 -19.32 20.62 -24.99
N ALA A 6 -19.52 19.37 -24.56
CA ALA A 6 -20.79 18.64 -24.71
C ALA A 6 -20.86 17.41 -23.74
N SER A 7 -21.84 17.44 -22.84
CA SER A 7 -22.38 16.39 -21.95
C SER A 7 -21.46 15.29 -21.37
N LYS A 8 -20.91 15.64 -20.20
CA LYS A 8 -20.40 14.89 -19.03
C LYS A 8 -20.93 13.45 -18.82
N THR A 9 -20.01 12.48 -18.79
CA THR A 9 -20.06 11.37 -17.82
C THR A 9 -19.15 11.71 -16.64
N SER A 10 -19.62 11.37 -15.45
CA SER A 10 -19.26 11.94 -14.14
C SER A 10 -17.93 11.40 -13.62
N THR A 11 -17.11 12.25 -13.02
CA THR A 11 -15.82 11.99 -12.33
C THR A 11 -14.62 11.58 -13.20
N VAL A 12 -13.64 12.48 -13.27
CA VAL A 12 -12.25 12.17 -13.66
C VAL A 12 -11.65 11.24 -12.60
N PRO A 13 -10.91 10.18 -12.97
CA PRO A 13 -10.19 9.37 -11.99
C PRO A 13 -9.28 10.25 -11.11
N SER A 14 -9.20 9.93 -9.83
CA SER A 14 -8.39 10.65 -8.82
C SER A 14 -6.93 10.84 -9.24
N PHE A 15 -6.37 9.86 -9.95
CA PHE A 15 -4.99 9.86 -10.45
C PHE A 15 -4.73 10.80 -11.64
N LEU A 16 -5.77 11.44 -12.19
CA LEU A 16 -5.67 12.35 -13.33
C LEU A 16 -6.13 13.76 -12.96
N THR A 17 -5.32 14.76 -13.28
CA THR A 17 -5.68 16.18 -13.14
C THR A 17 -5.39 16.94 -14.43
N MET A 18 -6.26 17.87 -14.81
CA MET A 18 -6.00 18.77 -15.93
C MET A 18 -5.24 20.00 -15.44
N SER A 19 -4.16 20.37 -16.14
CA SER A 19 -3.48 21.65 -15.90
C SER A 19 -4.42 22.83 -16.06
N LYS A 20 -4.10 23.97 -15.42
CA LYS A 20 -4.86 25.22 -15.54
C LYS A 20 -4.98 25.72 -16.99
N GLY A 21 -4.06 25.32 -17.87
CA GLY A 21 -4.09 25.64 -19.31
C GLY A 21 -5.02 24.74 -20.14
N GLY A 22 -5.59 23.68 -19.58
CA GLY A 22 -6.60 22.83 -20.24
C GLY A 22 -6.08 21.84 -21.28
N HIS A 23 -4.77 21.74 -21.48
CA HIS A 23 -4.17 20.90 -22.54
C HIS A 23 -3.13 19.88 -22.04
N ILE A 24 -2.66 20.01 -20.79
CA ILE A 24 -1.75 19.04 -20.17
C ILE A 24 -2.53 18.20 -19.16
N LEU A 25 -2.45 16.88 -19.31
CA LEU A 25 -2.89 15.91 -18.32
C LEU A 25 -1.73 15.59 -17.37
N ILE A 26 -1.98 15.76 -16.08
CA ILE A 26 -1.06 15.41 -14.99
C ILE A 26 -1.50 14.06 -14.43
N VAL A 27 -0.55 13.13 -14.34
CA VAL A 27 -0.75 11.79 -13.78
C VAL A 27 -0.12 11.76 -12.39
N ASN A 28 -0.89 11.37 -11.38
CA ASN A 28 -0.38 11.01 -10.07
C ASN A 28 -0.43 9.49 -9.94
N SER A 29 0.72 8.82 -10.01
CA SER A 29 0.79 7.37 -9.85
C SER A 29 0.81 6.91 -8.39
N ASN A 30 0.96 7.85 -7.43
CA ASN A 30 0.92 7.56 -6.01
C ASN A 30 -0.52 7.72 -5.48
N THR A 31 -1.39 6.81 -5.90
CA THR A 31 -2.80 6.78 -5.52
C THR A 31 -3.25 5.34 -5.23
N PRO A 32 -4.28 5.13 -4.40
CA PRO A 32 -4.73 3.79 -4.01
C PRO A 32 -5.03 2.84 -5.17
N GLU A 33 -5.34 3.38 -6.35
CA GLU A 33 -5.58 2.62 -7.57
C GLU A 33 -4.35 1.83 -8.03
N PHE A 34 -3.13 2.31 -7.79
CA PHE A 34 -1.90 1.66 -8.26
C PHE A 34 -1.04 1.04 -7.15
N GLN A 35 -1.36 1.27 -5.87
CA GLN A 35 -0.58 0.72 -4.75
C GLN A 35 -0.60 -0.81 -4.64
N HIS A 36 -1.46 -1.49 -5.41
CA HIS A 36 -1.50 -2.95 -5.44
C HIS A 36 -0.47 -3.56 -6.39
N LEU A 37 0.20 -2.74 -7.21
CA LEU A 37 1.16 -3.21 -8.20
C LEU A 37 2.51 -3.47 -7.53
N ALA A 38 2.79 -4.76 -7.30
CA ALA A 38 4.10 -5.19 -6.80
C ALA A 38 5.24 -4.87 -7.80
N VAL A 39 6.49 -5.03 -7.34
CA VAL A 39 7.67 -4.70 -8.13
C VAL A 39 7.66 -5.37 -9.51
N GLY A 40 7.65 -4.54 -10.56
CA GLY A 40 7.69 -5.00 -11.95
C GLY A 40 6.35 -5.43 -12.54
N GLU A 41 5.27 -5.50 -11.75
CA GLU A 41 3.91 -5.60 -12.28
C GLU A 41 3.57 -4.34 -13.07
N THR A 42 2.68 -4.46 -14.06
CA THR A 42 2.30 -3.30 -14.87
C THR A 42 0.81 -3.23 -15.12
N GLU A 43 0.27 -2.02 -15.04
CA GLU A 43 -1.09 -1.71 -15.47
C GLU A 43 -1.06 -0.72 -16.64
N THR A 44 -1.93 -0.93 -17.63
CA THR A 44 -2.05 -0.04 -18.79
C THR A 44 -3.38 0.71 -18.76
N VAL A 45 -3.31 2.03 -18.75
CA VAL A 45 -4.45 2.95 -18.79
C VAL A 45 -4.61 3.52 -20.20
N LYS A 46 -5.79 3.34 -20.80
CA LYS A 46 -6.15 3.92 -22.10
C LYS A 46 -6.99 5.18 -21.93
N ILE A 47 -6.49 6.29 -22.47
CA ILE A 47 -7.13 7.60 -22.45
C ILE A 47 -7.60 7.91 -23.88
N THR A 48 -8.86 8.29 -24.07
CA THR A 48 -9.47 8.53 -25.41
C THR A 48 -10.01 9.95 -25.55
N TYR A 49 -9.26 10.89 -26.09
CA TYR A 49 -9.67 12.30 -26.11
C TYR A 49 -10.19 12.82 -27.44
N ASN A 50 -10.98 13.90 -27.43
CA ASN A 50 -11.43 14.56 -28.65
C ASN A 50 -10.69 15.90 -28.81
N ILE A 51 -10.24 16.18 -30.04
CA ILE A 51 -9.67 17.46 -30.46
C ILE A 51 -10.75 18.16 -31.29
N THR A 52 -11.10 19.39 -30.95
CA THR A 52 -12.11 20.19 -31.65
C THR A 52 -11.48 21.48 -32.18
N ASP A 53 -11.81 21.85 -33.42
CA ASP A 53 -11.36 23.11 -34.02
C ASP A 53 -12.36 24.26 -33.79
N SER A 54 -12.00 25.48 -34.21
CA SER A 54 -12.86 26.67 -34.07
C SER A 54 -14.11 26.67 -34.97
N HIS A 55 -14.21 25.72 -35.89
CA HIS A 55 -15.32 25.57 -36.83
C HIS A 55 -16.24 24.39 -36.47
N GLY A 56 -16.03 23.77 -35.30
CA GLY A 56 -16.83 22.67 -34.78
C GLY A 56 -16.43 21.27 -35.29
N GLY A 57 -15.38 21.18 -36.12
CA GLY A 57 -14.79 19.91 -36.51
C GLY A 57 -14.22 19.19 -35.29
N THR A 58 -14.50 17.89 -35.13
CA THR A 58 -14.02 17.10 -33.99
C THR A 58 -13.39 15.80 -34.48
N VAL A 59 -12.23 15.45 -33.92
CA VAL A 59 -11.58 14.15 -34.15
C VAL A 59 -11.26 13.47 -32.81
N GLN A 60 -11.50 12.16 -32.71
CA GLN A 60 -11.12 11.37 -31.55
C GLN A 60 -9.70 10.85 -31.69
N GLN A 61 -8.97 10.78 -30.58
CA GLN A 61 -7.61 10.28 -30.43
C GLN A 61 -7.48 9.44 -29.17
N SER A 62 -6.36 8.75 -29.01
CA SER A 62 -6.06 8.02 -27.78
C SER A 62 -4.59 8.12 -27.38
N ALA A 63 -4.35 8.10 -26.07
CA ALA A 63 -3.04 7.96 -25.44
C ALA A 63 -3.03 6.73 -24.53
N THR A 64 -1.87 6.12 -24.38
CA THR A 64 -1.64 4.97 -23.51
C THR A 64 -0.64 5.36 -22.43
N LEU A 65 -0.98 5.07 -21.19
CA LEU A 65 -0.11 5.20 -20.02
C LEU A 65 0.16 3.79 -19.49
N THR A 66 1.43 3.48 -19.23
CA THR A 66 1.83 2.26 -18.52
C THR A 66 2.36 2.67 -17.16
N VAL A 67 1.80 2.10 -16.10
CA VAL A 67 2.27 2.24 -14.73
C VAL A 67 3.01 0.96 -14.38
N THR A 68 4.22 1.08 -13.85
CA THR A 68 5.01 -0.05 -13.35
C THR A 68 5.08 0.03 -11.84
N GLY A 69 4.72 -1.06 -11.18
CA GLY A 69 4.72 -1.19 -9.73
C GLY A 69 6.12 -1.16 -9.13
N THR A 70 6.17 -0.75 -7.87
CA THR A 70 7.38 -0.72 -7.03
C THR A 70 7.06 -1.41 -5.72
N ASN A 71 8.07 -2.01 -5.08
CA ASN A 71 7.88 -2.62 -3.77
C ASN A 71 7.48 -1.56 -2.73
N ASP A 72 6.33 -1.74 -2.11
CA ASP A 72 5.91 -1.01 -0.92
C ASP A 72 6.50 -1.68 0.33
N SER A 73 6.63 -0.93 1.43
CA SER A 73 7.11 -1.50 2.70
C SER A 73 5.94 -1.98 3.53
N PRO A 74 6.12 -3.04 4.36
CA PRO A 74 5.06 -3.51 5.23
C PRO A 74 4.69 -2.45 6.27
N VAL A 75 3.42 -2.43 6.61
CA VAL A 75 2.84 -1.51 7.59
C VAL A 75 2.15 -2.28 8.71
N ILE A 76 2.18 -1.76 9.92
CA ILE A 76 1.39 -2.29 11.04
C ILE A 76 0.16 -1.42 11.21
N THR A 77 -1.02 -2.01 11.03
CA THR A 77 -2.32 -1.38 11.28
C THR A 77 -2.86 -1.88 12.62
N GLY A 78 -2.74 -1.06 13.67
CA GLY A 78 -3.17 -1.41 15.02
C GLY A 78 -2.23 -0.92 16.12
N SER A 79 -2.57 -1.21 17.36
CA SER A 79 -1.69 -0.95 18.51
C SER A 79 -0.65 -2.06 18.63
N THR A 80 0.53 -1.72 19.16
CA THR A 80 1.52 -2.70 19.64
C THR A 80 0.83 -3.78 20.46
N THR A 81 1.12 -5.06 20.18
CA THR A 81 0.55 -6.19 20.90
C THR A 81 0.99 -6.15 22.37
N ALA A 82 0.13 -5.60 23.23
CA ALA A 82 0.32 -5.59 24.67
C ALA A 82 -0.47 -6.74 25.29
N LYS A 83 0.21 -7.61 26.02
CA LYS A 83 -0.43 -8.71 26.74
C LYS A 83 0.06 -8.72 28.17
N THR A 84 -0.88 -8.82 29.10
CA THR A 84 -0.59 -9.00 30.52
C THR A 84 -0.93 -10.43 30.91
N VAL A 85 -0.07 -11.01 31.74
CA VAL A 85 -0.25 -12.34 32.32
C VAL A 85 -0.09 -12.23 33.83
N THR A 86 -0.72 -13.15 34.55
CA THR A 86 -0.54 -13.28 36.00
C THR A 86 0.49 -14.37 36.27
N GLU A 87 1.18 -14.26 37.40
CA GLU A 87 1.93 -15.39 37.94
C GLU A 87 1.02 -16.62 38.09
N ASP A 88 1.59 -17.79 37.81
CA ASP A 88 0.90 -19.09 37.81
C ASP A 88 -0.38 -19.15 36.96
N GLY A 89 -0.51 -18.20 36.03
CA GLY A 89 -1.61 -18.13 35.08
C GLY A 89 -1.45 -19.13 33.92
N ALA A 90 -2.47 -19.16 33.05
CA ALA A 90 -2.38 -19.89 31.81
C ALA A 90 -1.30 -19.28 30.89
N SER A 91 -0.67 -20.13 30.07
CA SER A 91 0.25 -19.68 29.02
C SER A 91 -0.45 -18.73 28.04
N ALA A 92 0.31 -17.78 27.53
CA ALA A 92 -0.17 -16.73 26.67
C ALA A 92 0.66 -16.67 25.40
N THR A 93 -0.01 -16.58 24.26
CA THR A 93 0.67 -16.36 22.98
C THR A 93 0.60 -14.89 22.55
N ILE A 94 1.61 -14.43 21.81
CA ILE A 94 1.68 -13.11 21.21
C ILE A 94 2.05 -13.30 19.74
N ASP A 95 1.15 -12.95 18.82
CA ASP A 95 1.47 -12.88 17.40
C ASP A 95 2.13 -11.54 17.09
N LEU A 96 3.40 -11.57 16.71
CA LEU A 96 4.21 -10.40 16.39
C LEU A 96 3.88 -9.77 15.03
N LEU A 97 3.20 -10.51 14.15
CA LEU A 97 2.70 -10.01 12.86
C LEU A 97 1.22 -9.66 12.92
N SER A 98 0.57 -9.75 14.08
CA SER A 98 -0.82 -9.35 14.25
C SER A 98 -1.02 -7.89 13.81
N GLY A 99 -1.83 -7.68 12.78
CA GLY A 99 -2.11 -6.35 12.20
C GLY A 99 -1.03 -5.85 11.23
N ALA A 100 0.06 -6.59 11.02
CA ALA A 100 1.01 -6.31 9.96
C ALA A 100 0.44 -6.73 8.60
N THR A 101 0.58 -5.86 7.60
CA THR A 101 0.12 -6.07 6.24
C THR A 101 1.10 -5.48 5.26
N ASP A 102 1.18 -6.08 4.09
CA ASP A 102 1.84 -5.50 2.92
C ASP A 102 0.81 -5.34 1.80
N VAL A 103 0.82 -4.20 1.12
CA VAL A 103 -0.15 -3.90 0.07
C VAL A 103 0.14 -4.70 -1.21
N ASP A 104 1.39 -5.10 -1.41
CA ASP A 104 1.82 -5.96 -2.52
C ASP A 104 1.52 -7.44 -2.26
N GLY A 105 1.14 -7.79 -1.02
CA GLY A 105 0.89 -9.17 -0.60
C GLY A 105 2.16 -9.98 -0.31
N ASP A 106 3.29 -9.29 -0.11
CA ASP A 106 4.55 -9.91 0.26
C ASP A 106 4.46 -10.70 1.57
N THR A 107 5.19 -11.82 1.63
CA THR A 107 5.28 -12.62 2.86
C THR A 107 6.09 -11.88 3.92
N LEU A 108 5.49 -11.70 5.10
CA LEU A 108 6.13 -11.01 6.21
C LEU A 108 6.86 -11.98 7.14
N SER A 109 7.97 -11.52 7.69
CA SER A 109 8.74 -12.25 8.69
C SER A 109 9.28 -11.29 9.73
N ILE A 110 9.56 -11.81 10.92
CA ILE A 110 10.15 -11.05 12.02
C ILE A 110 11.62 -11.40 12.17
N ALA A 111 12.42 -10.41 12.54
CA ALA A 111 13.84 -10.56 12.80
C ALA A 111 14.27 -9.55 13.87
N GLY A 112 15.45 -9.76 14.46
CA GLY A 112 16.02 -8.81 15.42
C GLY A 112 15.21 -8.65 16.70
N ILE A 113 14.62 -9.73 17.21
CA ILE A 113 13.93 -9.71 18.51
C ILE A 113 14.93 -9.25 19.58
N GLU A 114 14.54 -8.26 20.37
CA GLU A 114 15.23 -7.88 21.60
C GLU A 114 14.26 -8.01 22.77
N THR A 115 14.76 -8.49 23.91
CA THR A 115 13.99 -8.65 25.14
C THR A 115 14.63 -7.88 26.27
N SER A 116 13.80 -7.24 27.09
CA SER A 116 14.23 -6.53 28.30
C SER A 116 13.28 -6.90 29.43
N ILE A 117 13.84 -7.23 30.58
CA ILE A 117 13.10 -7.48 31.82
C ILE A 117 13.36 -6.28 32.74
N ASP A 118 12.37 -5.88 33.54
CA ASP A 118 12.43 -4.67 34.36
C ASP A 118 13.77 -4.50 35.10
N GLY A 119 14.38 -3.32 34.92
CA GLY A 119 15.70 -2.98 35.47
C GLY A 119 16.91 -3.63 34.80
N ALA A 120 16.74 -4.54 33.85
CA ALA A 120 17.82 -5.15 33.07
C ALA A 120 18.00 -4.48 31.70
N ALA A 121 19.21 -4.59 31.14
CA ALA A 121 19.47 -4.16 29.77
C ALA A 121 18.79 -5.09 28.77
N ALA A 122 18.41 -4.54 27.61
CA ALA A 122 17.90 -5.34 26.51
C ALA A 122 18.96 -6.32 26.00
N THR A 123 18.53 -7.53 25.67
CA THR A 123 19.35 -8.59 25.08
C THR A 123 18.74 -9.04 23.76
N SER A 124 19.59 -9.26 22.75
CA SER A 124 19.16 -9.85 21.49
C SER A 124 18.69 -11.29 21.69
N GLY A 125 17.57 -11.62 21.08
CA GLY A 125 16.88 -12.90 21.21
C GLY A 125 15.76 -12.89 22.25
N LEU A 126 15.11 -14.03 22.37
CA LEU A 126 14.05 -14.28 23.35
C LEU A 126 14.64 -14.49 24.75
N ALA A 127 13.95 -13.97 25.75
CA ALA A 127 14.27 -14.25 27.15
C ALA A 127 14.00 -15.72 27.49
N ALA A 128 14.69 -16.24 28.52
CA ALA A 128 14.48 -17.61 28.98
C ALA A 128 13.01 -17.85 29.35
N GLY A 129 12.45 -18.96 28.85
CA GLY A 129 11.05 -19.31 29.06
C GLY A 129 10.10 -18.84 27.96
N LEU A 130 10.56 -17.99 27.03
CA LEU A 130 9.84 -17.65 25.81
C LEU A 130 10.31 -18.51 24.64
N THR A 131 9.39 -18.88 23.77
CA THR A 131 9.66 -19.65 22.56
C THR A 131 9.05 -18.99 21.34
N LEU A 132 9.74 -19.10 20.20
CA LEU A 132 9.17 -18.74 18.91
C LEU A 132 8.47 -19.96 18.32
N GLY A 133 7.23 -19.76 17.89
CA GLY A 133 6.42 -20.76 17.21
C GLY A 133 7.05 -21.17 15.88
N ALA A 134 6.61 -22.33 15.37
CA ALA A 134 7.05 -22.83 14.06
C ALA A 134 6.63 -21.91 12.90
N ASP A 135 5.63 -21.05 13.12
CA ASP A 135 5.24 -19.99 12.20
C ASP A 135 6.26 -18.85 12.10
N GLY A 136 7.24 -18.82 13.00
CA GLY A 136 8.31 -17.83 13.01
C GLY A 136 7.89 -16.46 13.50
N HIS A 137 6.65 -16.26 13.98
CA HIS A 137 6.17 -14.96 14.48
C HIS A 137 5.30 -15.02 15.73
N THR A 138 4.86 -16.19 16.19
CA THR A 138 4.12 -16.31 17.45
C THR A 138 5.08 -16.58 18.61
N ILE A 139 5.10 -15.74 19.64
CA ILE A 139 5.77 -16.03 20.91
C ILE A 139 4.82 -16.79 21.83
N THR A 140 5.31 -17.82 22.52
CA THR A 140 4.62 -18.55 23.61
C THR A 140 5.49 -18.62 24.86
#